data_AF-A0A1S1N5D7-F1
#
_entry.id   AF-A0A1S1N5D7-F1
#
_cell.length_a   1.000
_cell.length_b   1.000
_cell.length_c   1.000
_cell.angle_alpha   90.00
_cell.angle_beta   90.00
_cell.angle_gamma   90.00
#
_symmetry.space_group_name_H-M   'P 1'
#
loop_
_entity.id
_entity.type
_entity.pdbx_description
1 polymer ?
#
loop_
_entity_poly.entity_id
_entity_poly.type
_entity_poly.pdbx_seq_one_letter_code
_entity_poly.pdbx_strand_id
1 'polypeptide(L)'
;MKLNQAALSLSVSCLLAACGGNETQTIDTLVNKIPARFSTNVVLTDYCKNEISTSASVVFHDVSGAPIEITEVNGFGQVNLEMPKGTKHVSVVTSVSEFNIYETHPYEYIRTYLDVEHGLMLHRTSFLDRSRDGRYSGCGCKYRANFDLSQINSSNFSAQLHNATWNTVDESIKNVCSSSKYAYMTINSDTNGTPRAAKYDLTQGDVTPKGSDFVHYGVALSDAKVINEKESLSVSAVVGNQEVFTQDSSFGNPHTLYIFPQLVKSNKITSYLTERNRGSLGSDAILYYFKSSKVDEDGYYRDLSYLPAQDVHSEFVQSFVSAVNNDSINTSFNYSSISDTVFLVSHQLVLRNGLNTNIRWHIESGAQSTIPELSFGDLLLVDMENRKMMDLSVEINAGGSVSSHSEALKYISQTTLEQRILEGNEDVSSVIVSLYLN
;
A
#
# COMPACT_ATOMS: atom_id res chain seq x y z
N MET A 1 55.41 30.42 -29.57
CA MET A 1 55.62 28.97 -29.33
C MET A 1 54.39 28.25 -29.85
N LYS A 2 54.60 27.16 -30.58
CA LYS A 2 53.69 26.51 -31.54
C LYS A 2 52.47 25.82 -30.90
N LEU A 3 51.34 25.89 -31.63
CA LEU A 3 50.35 24.84 -31.99
C LEU A 3 49.88 23.84 -30.90
N ASN A 4 48.59 23.49 -30.75
CA ASN A 4 47.70 22.95 -31.78
C ASN A 4 46.21 23.05 -31.39
N GLN A 5 45.39 23.34 -32.41
CA GLN A 5 43.96 23.03 -32.51
C GLN A 5 43.75 21.52 -32.68
N ALA A 6 42.59 21.00 -32.31
CA ALA A 6 41.69 20.28 -33.23
C ALA A 6 40.44 19.76 -32.51
N ALA A 7 39.30 20.34 -32.86
CA ALA A 7 38.02 19.65 -32.84
C ALA A 7 37.97 18.64 -34.00
N LEU A 8 37.35 17.48 -33.79
CA LEU A 8 36.85 16.68 -34.91
C LEU A 8 35.61 15.91 -34.50
N SER A 9 34.49 16.36 -35.06
CA SER A 9 33.28 15.61 -35.34
C SER A 9 33.58 14.38 -36.18
N LEU A 10 32.95 13.24 -35.87
CA LEU A 10 32.77 12.16 -36.84
C LEU A 10 31.30 11.82 -36.99
N SER A 11 30.77 12.18 -38.15
CA SER A 11 29.60 11.62 -38.81
C SER A 11 30.06 10.59 -39.85
N VAL A 12 29.52 9.38 -39.84
CA VAL A 12 29.54 8.40 -40.95
C VAL A 12 28.24 7.60 -40.82
N SER A 13 27.16 7.95 -41.53
CA SER A 13 26.81 7.57 -42.91
C SER A 13 26.61 6.06 -43.11
N CYS A 14 25.35 5.70 -43.31
CA CYS A 14 24.85 4.42 -43.77
C CYS A 14 25.55 3.95 -45.05
N LEU A 15 25.91 2.66 -45.09
CA LEU A 15 26.08 1.92 -46.33
C LEU A 15 25.17 0.69 -46.30
N LEU A 16 24.12 0.78 -47.12
CA LEU A 16 23.39 -0.37 -47.65
C LEU A 16 24.32 -1.11 -48.62
N ALA A 17 24.55 -2.39 -48.39
CA ALA A 17 25.01 -3.31 -49.41
C ALA A 17 24.07 -4.53 -49.41
N ALA A 18 23.25 -4.61 -50.46
CA ALA A 18 22.53 -5.81 -50.83
C ALA A 18 23.51 -6.75 -51.55
N CYS A 19 23.57 -8.00 -51.11
CA CYS A 19 23.95 -9.15 -51.94
C CYS A 19 23.07 -10.32 -51.49
N GLY A 20 22.25 -10.80 -52.41
CA GLY A 20 21.46 -12.01 -52.22
C GLY A 20 22.34 -13.27 -52.25
N GLY A 21 21.96 -14.24 -51.43
CA GLY A 21 22.56 -15.57 -51.37
C GLY A 21 21.74 -16.44 -50.44
N ASN A 22 21.06 -17.41 -51.02
CA ASN A 22 20.07 -18.26 -50.37
C ASN A 22 20.77 -19.41 -49.64
N GLU A 23 20.94 -19.30 -48.31
CA GLU A 23 21.30 -20.43 -47.45
C GLU A 23 20.53 -20.33 -46.13
N THR A 24 19.81 -21.40 -45.82
CA THR A 24 19.14 -21.67 -44.55
C THR A 24 20.19 -21.76 -43.43
N GLN A 25 20.57 -20.61 -42.89
CA GLN A 25 21.20 -20.53 -41.58
C GLN A 25 20.19 -19.96 -40.61
N THR A 26 19.74 -20.81 -39.69
CA THR A 26 19.16 -20.41 -38.42
C THR A 26 20.04 -19.31 -37.82
N ILE A 27 19.59 -18.06 -37.94
CA ILE A 27 20.10 -16.96 -37.14
C ILE A 27 19.63 -17.27 -35.73
N ASP A 28 20.42 -18.08 -35.05
CA ASP A 28 20.46 -18.15 -33.59
C ASP A 28 21.08 -16.82 -33.16
N THR A 29 20.26 -15.77 -33.19
CA THR A 29 20.66 -14.45 -32.74
C THR A 29 21.11 -14.60 -31.29
N LEU A 30 22.42 -14.49 -31.08
CA LEU A 30 23.06 -14.05 -29.85
C LEU A 30 22.44 -12.70 -29.44
N VAL A 31 21.22 -12.73 -28.93
CA VAL A 31 20.79 -11.76 -27.93
C VAL A 31 21.54 -12.20 -26.69
N ASN A 32 22.59 -11.45 -26.31
CA ASN A 32 23.08 -11.49 -24.93
C ASN A 32 21.87 -11.20 -24.05
N LYS A 33 21.20 -12.27 -23.60
CA LYS A 33 20.01 -12.18 -22.78
C LYS A 33 20.52 -11.65 -21.46
N ILE A 34 20.34 -10.34 -21.24
CA ILE A 34 20.68 -9.69 -19.98
C ILE A 34 20.10 -10.58 -18.89
N PRO A 35 20.92 -11.13 -17.97
CA PRO A 35 20.43 -12.05 -16.97
C PRO A 35 19.35 -11.37 -16.15
N ALA A 36 18.27 -12.10 -15.86
CA ALA A 36 17.23 -11.61 -14.97
C ALA A 36 17.86 -11.24 -13.62
N ARG A 37 17.44 -10.11 -13.04
CA ARG A 37 18.00 -9.60 -11.78
C ARG A 37 16.91 -9.41 -10.75
N PHE A 38 17.28 -9.64 -9.49
CA PHE A 38 16.50 -9.21 -8.34
C PHE A 38 17.22 -8.03 -7.67
N SER A 39 16.53 -6.90 -7.53
CA SER A 39 17.08 -5.74 -6.83
C SER A 39 16.04 -5.09 -5.94
N THR A 40 16.43 -4.72 -4.72
CA THR A 40 15.58 -4.02 -3.74
C THR A 40 16.44 -3.38 -2.65
N ASN A 41 15.85 -2.48 -1.87
CA ASN A 41 16.37 -2.05 -0.57
C ASN A 41 15.49 -2.62 0.54
N VAL A 42 16.05 -3.49 1.38
CA VAL A 42 15.36 -4.14 2.50
C VAL A 42 15.38 -3.21 3.72
N VAL A 43 14.19 -2.82 4.17
CA VAL A 43 14.03 -1.87 5.28
C VAL A 43 13.03 -2.38 6.32
N LEU A 44 13.32 -2.12 7.58
CA LEU A 44 12.32 -2.11 8.64
C LEU A 44 11.63 -0.75 8.64
N THR A 45 10.31 -0.75 8.75
CA THR A 45 9.51 0.45 8.86
C THR A 45 8.77 0.42 10.19
N ASP A 46 8.85 1.50 10.96
CA ASP A 46 8.09 1.64 12.20
C ASP A 46 6.69 2.24 11.98
N TYR A 47 5.89 2.35 13.04
CA TYR A 47 4.54 2.97 12.96
C TYR A 47 4.58 4.44 12.50
N CYS A 48 5.72 5.11 12.67
CA CYS A 48 5.93 6.49 12.27
C CYS A 48 6.48 6.62 10.85
N LYS A 49 6.53 5.52 10.10
CA LYS A 49 7.04 5.44 8.73
C LYS A 49 8.53 5.79 8.64
N ASN A 50 9.28 5.69 9.74
CA ASN A 50 10.74 5.78 9.66
C ASN A 50 11.28 4.47 9.08
N GLU A 51 12.23 4.59 8.17
CA GLU A 51 12.83 3.45 7.48
C GLU A 51 14.26 3.23 7.95
N ILE A 52 14.59 1.97 8.22
CA ILE A 52 15.91 1.55 8.70
C ILE A 52 16.32 0.36 7.86
N SER A 53 17.42 0.50 7.10
CA SER A 53 18.01 -0.63 6.39
C SER A 53 18.31 -1.77 7.35
N THR A 54 18.06 -3.00 6.91
CA THR A 54 18.23 -4.20 7.73
C THR A 54 18.84 -5.35 6.95
N SER A 55 19.42 -6.30 7.68
CA SER A 55 19.83 -7.58 7.14
C SER A 55 18.61 -8.44 6.82
N ALA A 56 18.75 -9.29 5.80
CA ALA A 56 17.71 -10.24 5.39
C ALA A 56 18.36 -11.38 4.59
N SER A 57 17.67 -12.50 4.49
CA SER A 57 18.04 -13.59 3.58
C SER A 57 17.15 -13.52 2.34
N VAL A 58 17.73 -13.64 1.16
CA VAL A 58 17.02 -13.76 -0.12
C VAL A 58 17.07 -15.21 -0.56
N VAL A 59 15.91 -15.81 -0.78
CA VAL A 59 15.75 -17.19 -1.25
C VAL A 59 15.17 -17.18 -2.66
N PHE A 60 15.90 -17.75 -3.61
CA PHE A 60 15.42 -17.97 -4.97
C PHE A 60 14.80 -19.36 -5.04
N HIS A 61 13.55 -19.48 -5.48
CA HIS A 61 12.85 -20.75 -5.58
C HIS A 61 12.61 -21.15 -7.04
N ASP A 62 12.56 -22.45 -7.31
CA ASP A 62 12.08 -23.00 -8.57
C ASP A 62 10.54 -23.03 -8.62
N VAL A 63 9.99 -23.59 -9.71
CA VAL A 63 8.54 -23.72 -9.92
C VAL A 63 7.83 -24.63 -8.90
N SER A 64 8.56 -25.53 -8.25
CA SER A 64 8.01 -26.41 -7.21
C SER A 64 8.03 -25.77 -5.83
N GLY A 65 8.69 -24.62 -5.68
CA GLY A 65 8.90 -23.93 -4.40
C GLY A 65 10.20 -24.33 -3.69
N ALA A 66 11.00 -25.23 -4.25
CA ALA A 66 12.27 -25.64 -3.67
C ALA A 66 13.34 -24.54 -3.81
N PRO A 67 14.21 -24.33 -2.81
CA PRO A 67 15.25 -23.32 -2.86
C PRO A 67 16.34 -23.73 -3.87
N ILE A 68 16.67 -22.81 -4.78
CA ILE A 68 17.79 -22.92 -5.73
C ILE A 68 19.06 -22.33 -5.08
N GLU A 69 18.92 -21.15 -4.48
CA GLU A 69 20.01 -20.42 -3.85
C GLU A 69 19.48 -19.55 -2.71
N ILE A 70 20.28 -19.41 -1.66
CA ILE A 70 20.03 -18.52 -0.52
C ILE A 70 21.20 -17.55 -0.41
N THR A 71 20.90 -16.25 -0.37
CA THR A 71 21.90 -15.18 -0.26
C THR A 71 21.62 -14.31 0.96
N GLU A 72 22.62 -14.11 1.81
CA GLU A 72 22.54 -13.21 2.96
C GLU A 72 22.80 -11.76 2.55
N VAL A 73 21.92 -10.86 2.98
CA VAL A 73 22.01 -9.41 2.81
C VAL A 73 22.46 -8.81 4.13
N ASN A 74 23.53 -8.01 4.08
CA ASN A 74 24.05 -7.34 5.27
C ASN A 74 23.11 -6.22 5.76
N GLY A 75 23.43 -5.63 6.92
CA GLY A 75 22.62 -4.57 7.54
C GLY A 75 22.44 -3.28 6.72
N PHE A 76 23.02 -3.15 5.53
CA PHE A 76 22.76 -2.02 4.62
C PHE A 76 21.51 -2.22 3.77
N GLY A 77 20.91 -3.41 3.77
CA GLY A 77 19.65 -3.72 3.07
C GLY A 77 19.71 -3.69 1.55
N GLN A 78 20.83 -3.33 0.94
CA GLN A 78 20.95 -3.22 -0.51
C GLN A 78 21.08 -4.60 -1.17
N VAL A 79 20.16 -4.89 -2.09
CA VAL A 79 20.13 -6.12 -2.87
C VAL A 79 20.22 -5.78 -4.36
N ASN A 80 21.17 -6.41 -5.04
CA ASN A 80 21.27 -6.36 -6.49
C ASN A 80 21.95 -7.63 -7.00
N LEU A 81 21.17 -8.70 -7.12
CA LEU A 81 21.62 -10.06 -7.41
C LEU A 81 21.20 -10.47 -8.83
N GLU A 82 22.02 -11.26 -9.48
CA GLU A 82 21.60 -12.02 -10.67
C GLU A 82 20.74 -13.19 -10.20
N MET A 83 19.62 -13.43 -10.89
CA MET A 83 18.74 -14.54 -10.55
C MET A 83 19.31 -15.84 -11.10
N PRO A 84 19.46 -16.89 -10.28
CA PRO A 84 19.86 -18.21 -10.74
C PRO A 84 18.96 -18.72 -11.87
N LYS A 85 19.51 -19.56 -12.74
CA LYS A 85 18.72 -20.17 -13.81
C LYS A 85 17.63 -21.05 -13.20
N GLY A 86 16.40 -20.87 -13.67
CA GLY A 86 15.25 -21.67 -13.21
C GLY A 86 14.47 -21.02 -12.06
N THR A 87 14.88 -19.84 -11.59
CA THR A 87 14.10 -19.09 -10.61
C THR A 87 12.72 -18.75 -11.15
N LYS A 88 11.70 -19.11 -10.37
CA LYS A 88 10.30 -18.77 -10.60
C LYS A 88 9.76 -17.83 -9.52
N HIS A 89 10.24 -17.96 -8.28
CA HIS A 89 9.79 -17.16 -7.14
C HIS A 89 10.98 -16.62 -6.35
N VAL A 90 10.80 -15.51 -5.65
CA VAL A 90 11.81 -14.92 -4.76
C VAL A 90 11.17 -14.63 -3.42
N SER A 91 11.82 -15.04 -2.33
CA SER A 91 11.43 -14.69 -0.97
C SER A 91 12.51 -13.87 -0.29
N VAL A 92 12.10 -12.86 0.48
CA VAL A 92 12.97 -12.09 1.37
C VAL A 92 12.51 -12.38 2.80
N VAL A 93 13.42 -12.88 3.63
CA VAL A 93 13.17 -13.30 5.01
C VAL A 93 13.96 -12.39 5.94
N THR A 94 13.30 -11.83 6.94
CA THR A 94 13.96 -11.09 8.01
C THR A 94 13.27 -11.34 9.33
N SER A 95 14.03 -11.32 10.42
CA SER A 95 13.47 -11.24 11.75
C SER A 95 13.00 -9.81 12.01
N VAL A 96 11.82 -9.68 12.60
CA VAL A 96 11.25 -8.42 13.08
C VAL A 96 10.79 -8.62 14.52
N SER A 97 10.39 -7.54 15.17
CA SER A 97 9.94 -7.59 16.55
C SER A 97 8.58 -6.93 16.72
N GLU A 98 7.72 -7.50 17.57
CA GLU A 98 6.45 -6.88 17.96
C GLU A 98 6.48 -6.59 19.46
N PHE A 99 6.27 -5.32 19.81
CA PHE A 99 6.12 -4.93 21.21
C PHE A 99 4.72 -5.28 21.69
N ASN A 100 4.63 -6.14 22.70
CA ASN A 100 3.47 -6.23 23.57
C ASN A 100 3.82 -5.56 24.92
N ILE A 101 2.83 -5.07 25.65
CA ILE A 101 2.98 -4.33 26.92
C ILE A 101 3.80 -5.06 28.00
N TYR A 102 4.06 -6.36 27.82
CA TYR A 102 4.86 -7.18 28.72
C TYR A 102 6.23 -7.54 28.15
N GLU A 103 6.34 -7.85 26.84
CA GLU A 103 7.57 -8.35 26.23
C GLU A 103 7.62 -8.06 24.71
N THR A 104 8.84 -7.89 24.19
CA THR A 104 9.09 -7.84 22.74
C THR A 104 9.27 -9.26 22.23
N HIS A 105 8.41 -9.69 21.31
CA HIS A 105 8.48 -11.02 20.74
C HIS A 105 9.07 -10.93 19.33
N PRO A 106 10.23 -11.56 19.05
CA PRO A 106 10.71 -11.67 17.70
C PRO A 106 9.82 -12.63 16.91
N TYR A 107 9.68 -12.36 15.62
CA TYR A 107 9.01 -13.25 14.68
C TYR A 107 9.65 -13.15 13.31
N GLU A 108 9.55 -14.22 12.52
CA GLU A 108 10.06 -14.24 11.16
C GLU A 108 9.03 -13.62 10.22
N TYR A 109 9.49 -12.69 9.39
CA TYR A 109 8.66 -12.04 8.39
C TYR A 109 9.22 -12.37 6.99
N ILE A 110 8.40 -13.04 6.21
CA ILE A 110 8.66 -13.43 4.84
C ILE A 110 7.85 -12.56 3.87
N ARG A 111 8.50 -12.05 2.83
CA ARG A 111 7.86 -11.50 1.63
C ARG A 111 8.25 -12.33 0.41
N THR A 112 7.30 -13.01 -0.20
CA THR A 112 7.48 -13.78 -1.42
C THR A 112 6.85 -13.07 -2.60
N TYR A 113 7.54 -13.07 -3.72
CA TYR A 113 7.08 -12.60 -5.02
C TYR A 113 7.00 -13.79 -5.97
N LEU A 114 5.80 -14.09 -6.47
CA LEU A 114 5.57 -15.19 -7.41
C LEU A 114 5.81 -14.75 -8.86
N ASP A 115 6.10 -15.72 -9.74
CA ASP A 115 6.26 -15.51 -11.19
C ASP A 115 7.19 -14.35 -11.60
N VAL A 116 8.42 -14.38 -11.07
CA VAL A 116 9.45 -13.35 -11.28
C VAL A 116 10.56 -13.77 -12.24
N GLU A 117 10.35 -14.82 -13.05
CA GLU A 117 11.37 -15.41 -13.94
C GLU A 117 12.00 -14.42 -14.94
N HIS A 118 11.36 -13.27 -15.17
CA HIS A 118 11.81 -12.23 -16.08
C HIS A 118 12.59 -11.09 -15.37
N GLY A 119 12.87 -11.24 -14.08
CA GLY A 119 13.52 -10.22 -13.27
C GLY A 119 12.52 -9.38 -12.48
N LEU A 120 12.96 -8.93 -11.31
CA LEU A 120 12.19 -8.09 -10.42
C LEU A 120 13.07 -6.99 -9.82
N MET A 121 12.77 -5.74 -10.14
CA MET A 121 13.46 -4.58 -9.57
C MET A 121 12.46 -3.81 -8.74
N LEU A 122 12.66 -3.77 -7.44
CA LEU A 122 11.86 -3.04 -6.48
C LEU A 122 12.66 -1.84 -5.98
N HIS A 123 11.98 -0.75 -5.66
CA HIS A 123 12.63 0.35 -4.96
C HIS A 123 12.96 -0.04 -3.51
N ARG A 124 12.00 -0.68 -2.84
CA ARG A 124 12.17 -1.20 -1.47
C ARG A 124 11.33 -2.45 -1.22
N THR A 125 11.77 -3.22 -0.24
CA THR A 125 11.02 -4.30 0.41
C THR A 125 10.94 -3.94 1.89
N SER A 126 9.74 -3.54 2.35
CA SER A 126 9.53 -3.00 3.70
C SER A 126 8.83 -4.02 4.60
N PHE A 127 9.33 -4.14 5.83
CA PHE A 127 8.79 -4.98 6.88
C PHE A 127 8.38 -4.11 8.07
N LEU A 128 7.13 -4.26 8.51
CA LEU A 128 6.63 -3.50 9.66
C LEU A 128 7.24 -4.04 10.96
N ASP A 129 8.10 -3.26 11.58
CA ASP A 129 8.67 -3.53 12.91
C ASP A 129 7.90 -2.73 13.96
N ARG A 130 7.23 -3.46 14.87
CA ARG A 130 6.40 -2.89 15.94
C ARG A 130 7.15 -2.83 17.27
N SER A 131 8.44 -3.15 17.34
CA SER A 131 9.24 -3.03 18.56
C SER A 131 9.36 -1.59 19.05
N ARG A 132 9.23 -0.62 18.13
CA ARG A 132 9.33 0.81 18.38
C ARG A 132 7.96 1.47 18.47
N ASP A 133 6.97 0.75 19.00
CA ASP A 133 5.58 1.19 19.03
C ASP A 133 5.46 2.59 19.65
N GLY A 134 5.07 3.56 18.82
CA GLY A 134 4.90 4.97 19.17
C GLY A 134 3.72 5.23 20.11
N ARG A 135 3.07 4.17 20.65
CA ARG A 135 2.06 4.30 21.71
C ARG A 135 2.54 5.12 22.92
N TYR A 136 3.85 5.22 23.16
CA TYR A 136 4.43 6.12 24.17
C TYR A 136 5.30 7.26 23.63
N SER A 137 5.80 7.15 22.40
CA SER A 137 6.47 8.25 21.69
C SER A 137 5.66 8.59 20.45
N GLY A 138 4.62 9.43 20.61
CA GLY A 138 3.81 9.89 19.48
C GLY A 138 4.73 10.32 18.34
N CYS A 139 4.43 9.86 17.12
CA CYS A 139 5.27 10.05 15.94
C CYS A 139 5.66 11.52 15.77
N GLY A 140 6.85 11.83 16.30
CA GLY A 140 7.48 13.14 16.39
C GLY A 140 6.53 14.33 16.30
N CYS A 141 6.20 14.93 17.46
CA CYS A 141 5.64 16.27 17.48
C CYS A 141 6.68 17.29 16.97
N LYS A 142 6.82 17.40 15.65
CA LYS A 142 7.86 18.22 15.01
C LYS A 142 7.51 19.70 15.11
N TYR A 143 6.22 20.03 15.00
CA TYR A 143 5.72 21.39 15.09
C TYR A 143 4.66 21.48 16.17
N ARG A 144 4.74 22.55 16.98
CA ARG A 144 3.83 22.84 18.08
C ARG A 144 3.40 24.29 18.00
N ALA A 145 2.11 24.53 18.22
CA ALA A 145 1.55 25.86 18.36
C ALA A 145 0.32 25.80 19.28
N ASN A 146 0.06 26.86 20.02
CA ASN A 146 -1.23 27.03 20.69
C ASN A 146 -2.20 27.73 19.73
N PHE A 147 -3.41 27.21 19.62
CA PHE A 147 -4.50 27.82 18.87
C PHE A 147 -5.46 28.49 19.84
N ASP A 148 -5.52 29.82 19.85
CA ASP A 148 -6.55 30.59 20.57
C ASP A 148 -7.81 30.71 19.70
N LEU A 149 -8.85 29.99 20.12
CA LEU A 149 -10.09 29.75 19.38
C LEU A 149 -11.22 30.65 19.89
N SER A 150 -10.93 31.57 20.81
CA SER A 150 -11.91 32.50 21.39
C SER A 150 -12.74 33.23 20.32
N GLN A 151 -12.10 33.68 19.23
CA GLN A 151 -12.79 34.37 18.15
C GLN A 151 -13.71 33.45 17.34
N ILE A 152 -13.30 32.20 17.12
CA ILE A 152 -14.12 31.20 16.42
C ILE A 152 -15.33 30.81 17.27
N ASN A 153 -15.11 30.51 18.55
CA ASN A 153 -16.16 30.12 19.49
C ASN A 153 -17.19 31.25 19.70
N SER A 154 -16.74 32.51 19.70
CA SER A 154 -17.64 33.68 19.81
C SER A 154 -18.54 33.90 18.58
N SER A 155 -18.22 33.26 17.44
CA SER A 155 -18.89 33.46 16.15
C SER A 155 -19.94 32.38 15.82
N ASN A 156 -20.28 31.47 16.75
CA ASN A 156 -21.18 30.33 16.54
C ASN A 156 -20.80 29.48 15.31
N PHE A 157 -19.50 29.25 15.09
CA PHE A 157 -19.03 28.29 14.11
C PHE A 157 -18.75 26.95 14.79
N SER A 158 -19.11 25.86 14.13
CA SER A 158 -18.51 24.56 14.42
C SER A 158 -17.18 24.46 13.68
N ALA A 159 -16.09 24.23 14.40
CA ALA A 159 -14.75 24.16 13.84
C ALA A 159 -14.16 22.75 13.99
N GLN A 160 -13.43 22.32 12.98
CA GLN A 160 -12.67 21.08 13.01
C GLN A 160 -11.24 21.35 12.59
N LEU A 161 -10.28 20.86 13.38
CA LEU A 161 -8.87 20.94 13.09
C LEU A 161 -8.44 19.63 12.43
N HIS A 162 -7.69 19.74 11.34
CA HIS A 162 -7.18 18.61 10.56
C HIS A 162 -5.65 18.58 10.60
N ASN A 163 -5.10 17.39 10.36
CA ASN A 163 -3.65 17.14 10.32
C ASN A 163 -2.90 17.50 11.63
N ALA A 164 -3.56 17.30 12.77
CA ALA A 164 -3.05 17.57 14.10
C ALA A 164 -3.65 16.59 15.12
N THR A 165 -3.03 16.47 16.30
CA THR A 165 -3.64 15.73 17.42
C THR A 165 -4.93 16.40 17.89
N TRP A 166 -6.03 15.64 17.88
CA TRP A 166 -7.40 16.00 18.30
C TRP A 166 -8.18 16.85 17.28
N ASN A 167 -9.27 16.28 16.75
CA ASN A 167 -10.00 16.83 15.60
C ASN A 167 -11.15 17.79 15.96
N THR A 168 -11.69 17.67 17.17
CA THR A 168 -12.80 18.52 17.66
C THR A 168 -12.28 19.74 18.40
N VAL A 169 -12.90 20.89 18.14
CA VAL A 169 -12.54 22.18 18.74
C VAL A 169 -13.62 22.61 19.73
N ASP A 170 -13.36 22.41 21.02
CA ASP A 170 -14.28 22.71 22.13
C ASP A 170 -13.67 23.62 23.20
N GLU A 171 -12.34 23.68 23.27
CA GLU A 171 -11.59 24.50 24.21
C GLU A 171 -11.24 25.89 23.63
N SER A 172 -11.07 26.89 24.50
CA SER A 172 -10.67 28.24 24.10
C SER A 172 -9.22 28.34 23.62
N ILE A 173 -8.33 27.48 24.15
CA ILE A 173 -6.94 27.37 23.71
C ILE A 173 -6.63 25.90 23.50
N LYS A 174 -6.14 25.53 22.33
CA LYS A 174 -5.80 24.14 21.99
C LYS A 174 -4.31 24.01 21.69
N ASN A 175 -3.62 23.09 22.37
CA ASN A 175 -2.24 22.75 22.00
C ASN A 175 -2.27 21.84 20.77
N VAL A 176 -1.72 22.34 19.67
CA VAL A 176 -1.66 21.65 18.39
C VAL A 176 -0.29 21.04 18.23
N CYS A 177 -0.27 19.75 17.88
CA CYS A 177 0.92 19.00 17.58
C CYS A 177 0.78 18.37 16.18
N SER A 178 1.76 18.59 15.32
CA SER A 178 1.78 18.02 13.97
C SER A 178 3.18 17.59 13.54
N SER A 179 3.24 16.56 12.69
CA SER A 179 4.43 16.18 11.94
C SER A 179 4.67 17.11 10.75
N SER A 180 3.65 17.85 10.30
CA SER A 180 3.70 18.80 9.20
C SER A 180 3.84 20.23 9.70
N LYS A 181 4.48 21.08 8.89
CA LYS A 181 4.54 22.52 9.17
C LYS A 181 3.18 23.20 8.99
N TYR A 182 2.22 22.54 8.37
CA TYR A 182 0.90 23.09 8.12
C TYR A 182 -0.20 22.34 8.87
N ALA A 183 -1.03 23.11 9.56
CA ALA A 183 -2.32 22.66 10.07
C ALA A 183 -3.44 23.27 9.22
N TYR A 184 -4.57 22.58 9.20
CA TYR A 184 -5.71 22.98 8.40
C TYR A 184 -6.96 23.02 9.27
N MET A 185 -7.85 23.97 9.03
CA MET A 185 -9.08 24.09 9.81
C MET A 185 -10.27 24.34 8.90
N THR A 186 -11.39 23.71 9.22
CA THR A 186 -12.68 23.96 8.58
C THR A 186 -13.64 24.57 9.57
N ILE A 187 -14.48 25.51 9.11
CA ILE A 187 -15.63 26.01 9.87
C ILE A 187 -16.91 25.74 9.09
N ASN A 188 -17.95 25.40 9.83
CA ASN A 188 -19.32 25.35 9.35
C ASN A 188 -20.19 26.27 10.21
N SER A 189 -21.06 27.04 9.57
CA SER A 189 -22.03 27.89 10.27
C SER A 189 -23.34 27.14 10.44
N ASP A 190 -23.96 27.26 11.61
CA ASP A 190 -25.24 26.61 11.90
C ASP A 190 -26.41 27.05 10.98
N THR A 191 -26.22 28.11 10.19
CA THR A 191 -27.22 28.76 9.34
C THR A 191 -27.14 28.40 7.84
N ASN A 192 -26.92 27.12 7.50
CA ASN A 192 -26.86 26.62 6.11
C ASN A 192 -25.76 27.23 5.22
N GLY A 193 -24.71 27.81 5.81
CA GLY A 193 -23.57 28.35 5.06
C GLY A 193 -22.70 27.25 4.47
N THR A 194 -22.18 27.48 3.27
CA THR A 194 -21.14 26.62 2.68
C THR A 194 -19.93 26.54 3.63
N PRO A 195 -19.41 25.34 3.94
CA PRO A 195 -18.26 25.22 4.82
C PRO A 195 -17.05 25.93 4.21
N ARG A 196 -16.17 26.44 5.07
CA ARG A 196 -14.98 27.20 4.65
C ARG A 196 -13.74 26.65 5.34
N ALA A 197 -12.58 26.77 4.67
CA ALA A 197 -11.32 26.27 5.18
C ALA A 197 -10.22 27.35 5.24
N ALA A 198 -9.24 27.11 6.10
CA ALA A 198 -8.03 27.90 6.27
C ALA A 198 -6.81 26.99 6.48
N LYS A 199 -5.62 27.52 6.21
CA LYS A 199 -4.33 26.86 6.41
C LYS A 199 -3.41 27.72 7.25
N TYR A 200 -2.76 27.12 8.23
CA TYR A 200 -1.90 27.79 9.20
C TYR A 200 -0.50 27.22 9.16
N ASP A 201 0.52 28.08 9.18
CA ASP A 201 1.93 27.70 9.26
C ASP A 201 2.39 27.65 10.72
N LEU A 202 2.59 26.42 11.23
CA LEU A 202 2.97 26.16 12.61
C LEU A 202 4.40 26.60 12.94
N THR A 203 5.21 27.00 11.95
CA THR A 203 6.55 27.54 12.19
C THR A 203 6.54 28.98 12.66
N GLN A 204 5.39 29.67 12.54
CA GLN A 204 5.24 31.07 12.94
C GLN A 204 4.89 31.26 14.42
N GLY A 205 4.69 30.16 15.16
CA GLY A 205 4.33 30.17 16.58
C GLY A 205 2.83 30.01 16.80
N ASP A 206 2.33 30.58 17.89
CA ASP A 206 0.93 30.49 18.29
C ASP A 206 0.00 31.19 17.29
N VAL A 207 -1.20 30.65 17.13
CA VAL A 207 -2.17 31.02 16.09
C VAL A 207 -3.47 31.48 16.77
N THR A 208 -4.07 32.56 16.26
CA THR A 208 -5.41 33.00 16.68
C THR A 208 -6.33 33.01 15.46
N PRO A 209 -6.97 31.87 15.12
CA PRO A 209 -7.91 31.80 14.01
C PRO A 209 -9.05 32.80 14.16
N LYS A 210 -9.40 33.49 13.08
CA LYS A 210 -10.57 34.38 13.01
C LYS A 210 -11.42 34.06 11.78
N GLY A 211 -12.70 34.40 11.83
CA GLY A 211 -13.64 34.07 10.74
C GLY A 211 -13.26 34.61 9.35
N SER A 212 -12.41 35.65 9.29
CA SER A 212 -11.88 36.21 8.03
C SER A 212 -10.72 35.40 7.43
N ASP A 213 -10.10 34.48 8.17
CA ASP A 213 -9.03 33.62 7.65
C ASP A 213 -9.59 32.50 6.75
N PHE A 214 -10.88 32.19 6.88
CA PHE A 214 -11.57 31.12 6.16
C PHE A 214 -12.10 31.62 4.82
N VAL A 215 -11.18 31.78 3.87
CA VAL A 215 -11.44 32.32 2.52
C VAL A 215 -11.66 31.24 1.46
N HIS A 216 -11.40 29.97 1.79
CA HIS A 216 -11.54 28.86 0.84
C HIS A 216 -12.90 28.19 1.01
N TYR A 217 -13.76 28.30 0.01
CA TYR A 217 -15.11 27.74 0.04
C TYR A 217 -15.10 26.24 -0.29
N GLY A 218 -15.93 25.47 0.42
CA GLY A 218 -16.15 24.06 0.15
C GLY A 218 -16.99 23.85 -1.10
N VAL A 219 -16.62 22.87 -1.91
CA VAL A 219 -17.41 22.37 -3.04
C VAL A 219 -18.04 21.05 -2.62
N ALA A 220 -19.36 20.96 -2.70
CA ALA A 220 -20.13 19.80 -2.26
C ALA A 220 -20.05 18.65 -3.27
N LEU A 221 -19.99 17.42 -2.79
CA LEU A 221 -20.12 16.21 -3.60
C LEU A 221 -21.60 15.81 -3.60
N SER A 222 -22.40 16.43 -4.47
CA SER A 222 -23.88 16.36 -4.41
C SER A 222 -24.46 14.96 -4.65
N ASP A 223 -23.76 14.11 -5.39
CA ASP A 223 -24.19 12.76 -5.72
C ASP A 223 -23.57 11.68 -4.81
N ALA A 224 -22.66 12.08 -3.90
CA ALA A 224 -22.07 11.19 -2.91
C ALA A 224 -23.11 10.82 -1.86
N LYS A 225 -23.65 9.61 -1.96
CA LYS A 225 -24.65 9.08 -1.05
C LYS A 225 -24.28 7.68 -0.62
N VAL A 226 -24.33 7.46 0.68
CA VAL A 226 -24.25 6.12 1.26
C VAL A 226 -25.57 5.43 0.94
N ILE A 227 -25.50 4.33 0.19
CA ILE A 227 -26.70 3.60 -0.28
C ILE A 227 -26.99 2.35 0.56
N ASN A 228 -26.04 1.90 1.39
CA ASN A 228 -26.12 0.69 2.19
C ASN A 228 -25.76 0.95 3.66
N GLU A 229 -26.43 0.29 4.61
CA GLU A 229 -26.14 0.37 6.05
C GLU A 229 -24.71 -0.05 6.43
N LYS A 230 -24.08 -0.87 5.59
CA LYS A 230 -22.72 -1.38 5.75
C LYS A 230 -21.66 -0.55 5.04
N GLU A 231 -22.08 0.50 4.35
CA GLU A 231 -21.20 1.36 3.56
C GLU A 231 -20.88 2.65 4.29
N SER A 232 -19.65 3.13 4.09
CA SER A 232 -19.19 4.46 4.48
C SER A 232 -18.46 5.11 3.30
N LEU A 233 -18.63 6.42 3.15
CA LEU A 233 -17.89 7.25 2.21
C LEU A 233 -16.91 8.11 2.99
N SER A 234 -15.69 8.23 2.50
CA SER A 234 -14.68 9.13 3.01
C SER A 234 -14.20 10.03 1.89
N VAL A 235 -14.21 11.35 2.09
CA VAL A 235 -13.51 12.28 1.20
C VAL A 235 -12.26 12.77 1.90
N SER A 236 -11.17 12.82 1.15
CA SER A 236 -9.91 13.31 1.68
C SER A 236 -9.14 14.14 0.67
N ALA A 237 -8.35 15.07 1.18
CA ALA A 237 -7.47 15.90 0.40
C ALA A 237 -6.02 15.62 0.77
N VAL A 238 -5.14 15.60 -0.23
CA VAL A 238 -3.76 15.15 -0.09
C VAL A 238 -2.78 16.22 -0.57
N VAL A 239 -1.72 16.44 0.20
CA VAL A 239 -0.57 17.27 -0.19
C VAL A 239 0.70 16.44 -0.10
N GLY A 240 1.32 16.16 -1.25
CA GLY A 240 2.39 15.17 -1.32
C GLY A 240 1.85 13.80 -0.91
N ASN A 241 2.37 13.24 0.19
CA ASN A 241 2.01 11.90 0.68
C ASN A 241 1.24 11.95 2.00
N GLN A 242 0.60 13.09 2.32
CA GLN A 242 -0.05 13.33 3.60
C GLN A 242 -1.52 13.74 3.38
N GLU A 243 -2.44 13.04 4.04
CA GLU A 243 -3.83 13.48 4.17
C GLU A 243 -3.86 14.71 5.07
N VAL A 244 -4.45 15.78 4.53
CA VAL A 244 -4.53 17.07 5.20
C VAL A 244 -5.95 17.45 5.58
N PHE A 245 -6.94 16.77 4.99
CA PHE A 245 -8.36 16.88 5.28
C PHE A 245 -9.01 15.51 5.10
N THR A 246 -9.90 15.13 6.01
CA THR A 246 -10.74 13.93 5.87
C THR A 246 -12.13 14.23 6.42
N GLN A 247 -13.18 13.80 5.72
CA GLN A 247 -14.57 13.82 6.19
C GLN A 247 -15.21 12.47 5.84
N ASP A 248 -15.95 11.89 6.78
CA ASP A 248 -16.54 10.56 6.65
C ASP A 248 -18.05 10.62 6.80
N SER A 249 -18.79 10.16 5.81
CA SER A 249 -20.24 9.99 5.88
C SER A 249 -20.58 8.50 5.93
N SER A 250 -21.46 8.11 6.83
CA SER A 250 -21.94 6.72 6.96
C SER A 250 -23.46 6.69 7.03
N PHE A 251 -24.05 5.50 6.87
CA PHE A 251 -25.51 5.36 6.89
C PHE A 251 -26.15 5.85 8.19
N GLY A 252 -25.48 5.64 9.32
CA GLY A 252 -25.96 6.07 10.64
C GLY A 252 -25.79 7.57 10.92
N ASN A 253 -24.96 8.27 10.14
CA ASN A 253 -24.71 9.70 10.27
C ASN A 253 -24.43 10.34 8.90
N PRO A 254 -25.41 10.35 7.98
CA PRO A 254 -25.20 10.83 6.63
C PRO A 254 -25.07 12.35 6.63
N HIS A 255 -24.04 12.87 5.97
CA HIS A 255 -23.89 14.30 5.75
C HIS A 255 -23.21 14.57 4.41
N THR A 256 -23.44 15.77 3.90
CA THR A 256 -22.80 16.22 2.66
C THR A 256 -21.28 16.30 2.86
N LEU A 257 -20.55 15.66 1.96
CA LEU A 257 -19.09 15.71 1.91
C LEU A 257 -18.64 16.90 1.05
N TYR A 258 -17.53 17.53 1.45
CA TYR A 258 -16.98 18.69 0.77
C TYR A 258 -15.50 18.55 0.48
N ILE A 259 -15.05 19.13 -0.63
CA ILE A 259 -13.62 19.34 -0.92
C ILE A 259 -13.30 20.84 -0.90
N PHE A 260 -12.02 21.19 -0.77
CA PHE A 260 -11.55 22.58 -0.76
C PHE A 260 -10.51 22.78 -1.88
N PRO A 261 -10.92 22.78 -3.16
CA PRO A 261 -10.01 22.75 -4.31
C PRO A 261 -9.11 23.99 -4.42
N GLN A 262 -9.57 25.14 -3.91
CA GLN A 262 -8.77 26.37 -3.82
C GLN A 262 -7.59 26.26 -2.84
N LEU A 263 -7.65 25.30 -1.92
CA LEU A 263 -6.64 25.08 -0.90
C LEU A 263 -5.76 23.86 -1.20
N VAL A 264 -6.38 22.77 -1.66
CA VAL A 264 -5.71 21.51 -1.99
C VAL A 264 -6.27 20.97 -3.30
N LYS A 265 -5.38 20.79 -4.30
CA LYS A 265 -5.76 20.35 -5.64
C LYS A 265 -6.06 18.86 -5.75
N SER A 266 -5.42 18.04 -4.93
CA SER A 266 -5.60 16.58 -4.96
C SER A 266 -6.66 16.18 -3.95
N ASN A 267 -7.81 15.75 -4.45
CA ASN A 267 -8.93 15.28 -3.64
C ASN A 267 -9.38 13.91 -4.13
N LYS A 268 -9.80 13.04 -3.21
CA LYS A 268 -10.31 11.71 -3.51
C LYS A 268 -11.54 11.42 -2.66
N ILE A 269 -12.42 10.59 -3.21
CA ILE A 269 -13.50 9.96 -2.49
C ILE A 269 -13.26 8.46 -2.47
N THR A 270 -13.46 7.85 -1.31
CA THR A 270 -13.30 6.43 -1.08
C THR A 270 -14.61 5.89 -0.51
N SER A 271 -15.16 4.86 -1.14
CA SER A 271 -16.22 4.04 -0.55
C SER A 271 -15.63 2.81 0.12
N TYR A 272 -16.18 2.49 1.28
CA TYR A 272 -15.82 1.36 2.13
C TYR A 272 -17.08 0.58 2.46
N LEU A 273 -17.08 -0.71 2.15
CA LEU A 273 -18.17 -1.62 2.47
C LEU A 273 -17.63 -2.81 3.26
N THR A 274 -18.28 -3.13 4.38
CA THR A 274 -17.91 -4.28 5.21
C THR A 274 -19.01 -5.31 5.24
N GLU A 275 -18.68 -6.54 4.86
CA GLU A 275 -19.59 -7.67 4.93
C GLU A 275 -19.02 -8.76 5.82
N ARG A 276 -19.86 -9.31 6.71
CA ARG A 276 -19.51 -10.50 7.47
C ARG A 276 -20.25 -11.69 6.88
N ASN A 277 -19.51 -12.65 6.35
CA ASN A 277 -20.08 -13.91 5.87
C ASN A 277 -19.97 -14.95 6.98
N ARG A 278 -21.13 -15.33 7.54
CA ARG A 278 -21.24 -16.38 8.54
C ARG A 278 -21.89 -17.59 7.88
N GLY A 279 -21.11 -18.65 7.66
CA GLY A 279 -21.70 -19.99 7.47
C GLY A 279 -21.37 -20.76 6.19
N SER A 280 -20.61 -20.23 5.24
CA SER A 280 -20.23 -21.00 4.04
C SER A 280 -18.87 -21.72 4.14
N LEU A 281 -17.99 -21.28 5.05
CA LEU A 281 -16.59 -21.74 5.13
C LEU A 281 -16.19 -22.32 6.50
N GLY A 282 -17.16 -22.59 7.38
CA GLY A 282 -16.89 -23.05 8.76
C GLY A 282 -16.14 -22.04 9.64
N SER A 283 -15.90 -20.82 9.14
CA SER A 283 -15.11 -19.75 9.76
C SER A 283 -15.84 -18.40 9.60
N ASP A 284 -15.63 -17.48 10.55
CA ASP A 284 -16.13 -16.10 10.50
C ASP A 284 -15.22 -15.31 9.53
N ALA A 285 -15.68 -15.10 8.29
CA ALA A 285 -14.98 -14.29 7.29
C ALA A 285 -15.49 -12.85 7.31
N ILE A 286 -14.57 -11.89 7.28
CA ILE A 286 -14.90 -10.46 7.10
C ILE A 286 -14.34 -10.01 5.77
N LEU A 287 -15.23 -9.55 4.89
CA LEU A 287 -14.89 -8.96 3.60
C LEU A 287 -14.96 -7.44 3.73
N TYR A 288 -13.95 -6.78 3.21
CA TYR A 288 -13.83 -5.35 3.11
C TYR A 288 -13.66 -4.99 1.63
N TYR A 289 -14.59 -4.20 1.10
CA TYR A 289 -14.49 -3.67 -0.25
C TYR A 289 -14.12 -2.20 -0.15
N PHE A 290 -13.14 -1.80 -0.95
CA PHE A 290 -12.66 -0.44 -1.06
C PHE A 290 -12.74 -0.01 -2.50
N LYS A 291 -13.24 1.20 -2.75
CA LYS A 291 -13.14 1.82 -4.06
C LYS A 291 -12.81 3.29 -3.88
N SER A 292 -11.74 3.74 -4.51
CA SER A 292 -11.39 5.16 -4.54
C SER A 292 -11.53 5.74 -5.93
N SER A 293 -11.93 7.01 -6.01
CA SER A 293 -11.90 7.80 -7.23
C SER A 293 -11.40 9.22 -6.93
N LYS A 294 -10.76 9.82 -7.93
CA LYS A 294 -10.37 11.22 -7.88
C LYS A 294 -11.61 12.11 -7.95
N VAL A 295 -11.59 13.19 -7.16
CA VAL A 295 -12.59 14.25 -7.22
C VAL A 295 -11.95 15.44 -7.94
N ASP A 296 -12.63 15.96 -8.96
CA ASP A 296 -12.19 17.18 -9.64
C ASP A 296 -12.56 18.45 -8.86
N GLU A 297 -12.22 19.62 -9.41
CA GLU A 297 -12.44 20.91 -8.74
C GLU A 297 -13.93 21.28 -8.60
N ASP A 298 -14.79 20.66 -9.40
CA ASP A 298 -16.25 20.88 -9.40
C ASP A 298 -16.98 19.87 -8.49
N GLY A 299 -16.26 18.97 -7.84
CA GLY A 299 -16.83 17.94 -6.96
C GLY A 299 -17.31 16.69 -7.68
N TYR A 300 -17.00 16.54 -8.97
CA TYR A 300 -17.33 15.35 -9.75
C TYR A 300 -16.28 14.25 -9.57
N TYR A 301 -16.75 13.00 -9.53
CA TYR A 301 -15.94 11.80 -9.40
C TYR A 301 -16.57 10.65 -10.20
N ARG A 302 -15.78 9.63 -10.52
CA ARG A 302 -16.28 8.45 -11.26
C ARG A 302 -17.02 7.50 -10.34
N ASP A 303 -17.89 6.68 -10.92
CA ASP A 303 -18.68 5.71 -10.17
C ASP A 303 -17.82 4.79 -9.28
N LEU A 304 -18.32 4.52 -8.07
CA LEU A 304 -17.63 3.78 -7.01
C LEU A 304 -18.09 2.31 -6.97
N SER A 305 -18.22 1.69 -8.14
CA SER A 305 -18.58 0.27 -8.25
C SER A 305 -17.47 -0.65 -7.71
N TYR A 306 -17.85 -1.57 -6.82
CA TYR A 306 -16.96 -2.56 -6.21
C TYR A 306 -16.62 -3.72 -7.16
N LEU A 307 -15.49 -4.39 -6.92
CA LEU A 307 -15.15 -5.62 -7.65
C LEU A 307 -16.10 -6.76 -7.24
N PRO A 308 -16.66 -7.52 -8.20
CA PRO A 308 -17.51 -8.67 -7.92
C PRO A 308 -16.66 -9.89 -7.53
N ALA A 309 -15.95 -9.81 -6.40
CA ALA A 309 -14.94 -10.80 -6.02
C ALA A 309 -15.48 -11.96 -5.16
N GLN A 310 -16.75 -11.93 -4.76
CA GLN A 310 -17.28 -12.83 -3.72
C GLN A 310 -17.14 -14.32 -4.08
N ASP A 311 -17.52 -14.71 -5.30
CA ASP A 311 -17.53 -16.13 -5.71
C ASP A 311 -16.10 -16.67 -5.91
N VAL A 312 -15.28 -15.97 -6.69
CA VAL A 312 -13.88 -16.35 -6.98
C VAL A 312 -13.04 -16.37 -5.69
N HIS A 313 -13.34 -15.48 -4.76
CA HIS A 313 -12.67 -15.48 -3.47
C HIS A 313 -13.06 -16.69 -2.61
N SER A 314 -14.36 -17.04 -2.57
CA SER A 314 -14.84 -18.21 -1.82
C SER A 314 -14.21 -19.51 -2.33
N GLU A 315 -14.04 -19.65 -3.65
CA GLU A 315 -13.35 -20.78 -4.27
C GLU A 315 -11.89 -20.89 -3.81
N PHE A 316 -11.13 -19.78 -3.84
CA PHE A 316 -9.74 -19.78 -3.36
C PHE A 316 -9.66 -20.20 -1.90
N VAL A 317 -10.49 -19.60 -1.03
CA VAL A 317 -10.45 -19.91 0.41
C VAL A 317 -10.77 -21.38 0.67
N GLN A 318 -11.75 -21.96 -0.03
CA GLN A 318 -12.06 -23.39 0.10
C GLN A 318 -10.88 -24.26 -0.36
N SER A 319 -10.24 -23.91 -1.46
CA SER A 319 -9.06 -24.62 -1.95
C SER A 319 -7.90 -24.51 -0.97
N PHE A 320 -7.65 -23.32 -0.43
CA PHE A 320 -6.58 -23.07 0.53
C PHE A 320 -6.81 -23.81 1.84
N VAL A 321 -8.02 -23.73 2.41
CA VAL A 321 -8.39 -24.48 3.62
C VAL A 321 -8.26 -25.99 3.38
N SER A 322 -8.64 -26.47 2.19
CA SER A 322 -8.49 -27.88 1.83
C SER A 322 -7.03 -28.29 1.69
N ALA A 323 -6.17 -27.45 1.13
CA ALA A 323 -4.73 -27.70 1.07
C ALA A 323 -4.14 -27.77 2.49
N VAL A 324 -4.47 -26.79 3.34
CA VAL A 324 -4.00 -26.72 4.73
C VAL A 324 -4.46 -27.93 5.55
N ASN A 325 -5.70 -28.40 5.37
CA ASN A 325 -6.19 -29.62 6.02
C ASN A 325 -5.48 -30.91 5.56
N ASN A 326 -4.76 -30.86 4.44
CA ASN A 326 -3.89 -31.93 3.95
C ASN A 326 -2.40 -31.58 4.14
N ASP A 327 -2.10 -30.71 5.12
CA ASP A 327 -0.75 -30.29 5.51
C ASP A 327 0.09 -29.68 4.36
N SER A 328 -0.60 -28.93 3.50
CA SER A 328 -0.07 -28.30 2.29
C SER A 328 -0.51 -26.82 2.21
N ILE A 329 0.23 -25.98 1.50
CA ILE A 329 -0.21 -24.63 1.11
C ILE A 329 -0.42 -24.51 -0.40
N ASN A 330 -0.13 -25.58 -1.16
CA ASN A 330 -0.22 -25.59 -2.61
C ASN A 330 -1.63 -25.26 -3.10
N THR A 331 -1.81 -24.05 -3.62
CA THR A 331 -3.12 -23.52 -4.01
C THR A 331 -2.99 -22.66 -5.25
N SER A 332 -3.82 -22.93 -6.25
CA SER A 332 -3.93 -22.10 -7.46
C SER A 332 -5.12 -21.14 -7.36
N PHE A 333 -4.98 -19.97 -7.95
CA PHE A 333 -6.05 -18.97 -8.04
C PHE A 333 -6.04 -18.28 -9.39
N ASN A 334 -7.21 -17.78 -9.77
CA ASN A 334 -7.39 -16.98 -10.97
C ASN A 334 -8.45 -15.89 -10.76
N TYR A 335 -7.98 -14.67 -10.49
CA TYR A 335 -8.78 -13.47 -10.32
C TYR A 335 -8.94 -12.65 -11.60
N SER A 336 -8.39 -13.11 -12.74
CA SER A 336 -8.55 -12.41 -14.03
C SER A 336 -10.00 -12.39 -14.54
N SER A 337 -10.85 -13.28 -14.04
CA SER A 337 -12.29 -13.30 -14.31
C SER A 337 -13.06 -12.17 -13.60
N ILE A 338 -12.49 -11.58 -12.54
CA ILE A 338 -13.12 -10.48 -11.79
C ILE A 338 -13.00 -9.17 -12.58
N SER A 339 -11.79 -8.88 -13.06
CA SER A 339 -11.47 -7.71 -13.90
C SER A 339 -10.14 -7.95 -14.61
N ASP A 340 -10.02 -7.47 -15.85
CA ASP A 340 -8.76 -7.42 -16.59
C ASP A 340 -7.77 -6.40 -15.98
N THR A 341 -8.27 -5.49 -15.14
CA THR A 341 -7.47 -4.50 -14.42
C THR A 341 -6.89 -5.01 -13.10
N VAL A 342 -7.09 -6.29 -12.73
CA VAL A 342 -6.44 -6.87 -11.53
C VAL A 342 -4.95 -6.98 -11.81
N PHE A 343 -4.15 -6.27 -11.01
CA PHE A 343 -2.69 -6.19 -11.25
C PHE A 343 -1.87 -6.76 -10.09
N LEU A 344 -2.44 -6.84 -8.89
CA LEU A 344 -1.80 -7.40 -7.70
C LEU A 344 -2.78 -8.19 -6.86
N VAL A 345 -2.33 -9.36 -6.45
CA VAL A 345 -2.97 -10.17 -5.42
C VAL A 345 -1.95 -10.44 -4.33
N SER A 346 -2.31 -10.11 -3.09
CA SER A 346 -1.48 -10.29 -1.90
C SER A 346 -2.17 -11.23 -0.93
N HIS A 347 -1.50 -12.31 -0.58
CA HIS A 347 -1.93 -13.24 0.47
C HIS A 347 -1.05 -13.01 1.70
N GLN A 348 -1.67 -12.78 2.84
CA GLN A 348 -1.00 -12.66 4.13
C GLN A 348 -1.39 -13.86 4.99
N LEU A 349 -0.38 -14.58 5.44
CA LEU A 349 -0.50 -15.71 6.35
C LEU A 349 0.17 -15.34 7.67
N VAL A 350 -0.51 -15.63 8.77
CA VAL A 350 0.11 -15.61 10.11
C VAL A 350 0.05 -17.02 10.67
N LEU A 351 1.21 -17.64 10.83
CA LEU A 351 1.34 -18.99 11.37
C LEU A 351 1.85 -18.90 12.80
N ARG A 352 1.16 -19.56 13.73
CA ARG A 352 1.61 -19.75 15.10
C ARG A 352 1.71 -21.24 15.39
N ASN A 353 2.92 -21.72 15.67
CA ASN A 353 3.11 -23.08 16.13
C ASN A 353 3.24 -23.16 17.66
N GLY A 354 3.13 -24.36 18.20
CA GLY A 354 3.23 -24.61 19.64
C GLY A 354 4.60 -24.35 20.27
N LEU A 355 5.63 -23.99 19.48
CA LEU A 355 7.02 -23.80 19.88
C LEU A 355 7.45 -22.32 19.93
N ASN A 356 6.48 -21.38 19.96
CA ASN A 356 6.69 -19.93 19.97
C ASN A 356 7.33 -19.33 18.70
N THR A 357 7.41 -20.05 17.58
CA THR A 357 7.76 -19.38 16.31
C THR A 357 6.49 -18.80 15.70
N ASN A 358 6.46 -17.47 15.63
CA ASN A 358 5.46 -16.73 14.89
C ASN A 358 6.06 -16.44 13.50
N ILE A 359 5.33 -16.77 12.45
CA ILE A 359 5.72 -16.45 11.07
C ILE A 359 4.64 -15.55 10.49
N ARG A 360 5.05 -14.41 9.94
CA ARG A 360 4.19 -13.57 9.10
C ARG A 360 4.70 -13.67 7.68
N TRP A 361 3.82 -14.04 6.76
CA TRP A 361 4.22 -14.30 5.39
C TRP A 361 3.29 -13.56 4.44
N HIS A 362 3.86 -12.69 3.62
CA HIS A 362 3.18 -12.01 2.54
C HIS A 362 3.61 -12.63 1.21
N ILE A 363 2.64 -13.04 0.39
CA ILE A 363 2.86 -13.64 -0.92
C ILE A 363 2.18 -12.74 -1.94
N GLU A 364 2.98 -12.08 -2.78
CA GLU A 364 2.54 -11.15 -3.80
C GLU A 364 2.65 -11.77 -5.20
N SER A 365 1.63 -11.52 -6.02
CA SER A 365 1.44 -12.19 -7.31
C SER A 365 0.55 -11.38 -8.25
N GLY A 366 0.48 -11.78 -9.52
CA GLY A 366 -0.45 -11.22 -10.50
C GLY A 366 -1.89 -11.68 -10.27
N ALA A 367 -2.76 -11.45 -11.25
CA ALA A 367 -4.17 -11.88 -11.16
C ALA A 367 -4.34 -13.41 -11.10
N GLN A 368 -3.37 -14.18 -11.58
CA GLN A 368 -3.40 -15.65 -11.58
C GLN A 368 -2.02 -16.19 -11.21
N SER A 369 -1.97 -17.22 -10.37
CA SER A 369 -0.74 -17.93 -10.01
C SER A 369 -1.08 -19.23 -9.28
N THR A 370 -0.05 -20.02 -9.01
CA THR A 370 -0.04 -21.07 -8.00
C THR A 370 0.89 -20.65 -6.88
N ILE A 371 0.45 -20.75 -5.63
CA ILE A 371 1.33 -20.74 -4.45
C ILE A 371 1.87 -22.15 -4.33
N PRO A 372 3.17 -22.44 -4.55
CA PRO A 372 3.71 -23.78 -4.40
C PRO A 372 4.10 -24.08 -2.94
N GLU A 373 4.61 -25.29 -2.68
CA GLU A 373 5.22 -25.65 -1.40
C GLU A 373 6.59 -24.97 -1.23
N LEU A 374 6.56 -23.70 -0.85
CA LEU A 374 7.76 -22.89 -0.67
C LEU A 374 8.57 -23.38 0.53
N SER A 375 9.77 -23.88 0.25
CA SER A 375 10.73 -24.31 1.27
C SER A 375 11.88 -23.30 1.38
N PHE A 376 12.35 -23.08 2.60
CA PHE A 376 13.45 -22.16 2.92
C PHE A 376 14.74 -22.91 3.29
N GLY A 377 14.79 -24.22 3.06
CA GLY A 377 15.92 -25.06 3.48
C GLY A 377 16.14 -24.99 4.99
N ASP A 378 17.40 -24.87 5.40
CA ASP A 378 17.78 -24.79 6.82
C ASP A 378 17.55 -23.40 7.44
N LEU A 379 17.22 -22.38 6.63
CA LEU A 379 16.99 -21.01 7.11
C LEU A 379 15.78 -20.93 8.02
N LEU A 380 14.69 -21.58 7.61
CA LEU A 380 13.40 -21.53 8.30
C LEU A 380 12.62 -22.82 8.07
N LEU A 381 12.22 -23.45 9.16
CA LEU A 381 11.29 -24.57 9.14
C LEU A 381 9.86 -24.03 9.22
N VAL A 382 9.12 -24.17 8.12
CA VAL A 382 7.67 -23.91 8.09
C VAL A 382 6.96 -25.24 8.29
N ASP A 383 6.56 -25.50 9.53
CA ASP A 383 5.82 -26.71 9.91
C ASP A 383 4.30 -26.44 9.87
N MET A 384 3.64 -27.04 8.87
CA MET A 384 2.20 -26.96 8.70
C MET A 384 1.45 -27.97 9.57
N GLU A 385 2.05 -29.09 9.96
CA GLU A 385 1.42 -30.18 10.72
C GLU A 385 1.12 -29.75 12.18
N ASN A 386 2.01 -28.96 12.81
CA ASN A 386 1.89 -28.56 14.22
C ASN A 386 1.33 -27.13 14.43
N ARG A 387 0.54 -26.63 13.48
CA ARG A 387 -0.10 -25.30 13.57
C ARG A 387 -1.16 -25.27 14.68
N LYS A 388 -1.14 -24.24 15.52
CA LYS A 388 -2.18 -23.99 16.54
C LYS A 388 -3.18 -22.92 16.13
N MET A 389 -2.79 -22.03 15.22
CA MET A 389 -3.60 -20.92 14.75
C MET A 389 -3.04 -20.42 13.43
N MET A 390 -3.94 -20.17 12.47
CA MET A 390 -3.60 -19.59 11.18
C MET A 390 -4.57 -18.45 10.84
N ASP A 391 -4.03 -17.26 10.59
CA ASP A 391 -4.80 -16.16 10.03
C ASP A 391 -4.48 -16.05 8.54
N LEU A 392 -5.49 -16.04 7.70
CA LEU A 392 -5.37 -15.77 6.26
C LEU A 392 -6.04 -14.44 5.96
N SER A 393 -5.31 -13.54 5.31
CA SER A 393 -5.89 -12.36 4.68
C SER A 393 -5.55 -12.35 3.19
N VAL A 394 -6.52 -12.12 2.33
CA VAL A 394 -6.31 -11.98 0.88
C VAL A 394 -6.72 -10.59 0.47
N GLU A 395 -5.84 -9.89 -0.22
CA GLU A 395 -6.07 -8.56 -0.78
C GLU A 395 -5.94 -8.62 -2.30
N ILE A 396 -7.00 -8.27 -3.00
CA ILE A 396 -7.04 -8.17 -4.46
C ILE A 396 -7.08 -6.69 -4.81
N ASN A 397 -6.14 -6.23 -5.62
CA ASN A 397 -6.08 -4.85 -6.11
C ASN A 397 -6.30 -4.80 -7.63
N ALA A 398 -7.19 -3.90 -8.04
CA ALA A 398 -7.48 -3.65 -9.44
C ALA A 398 -7.56 -2.15 -9.74
N GLY A 399 -7.18 -1.76 -10.96
CA GLY A 399 -7.22 -0.38 -11.44
C GLY A 399 -5.96 0.00 -12.20
N GLY A 400 -6.01 1.13 -12.91
CA GLY A 400 -4.80 1.71 -13.49
C GLY A 400 -4.26 1.10 -14.79
N SER A 401 -3.29 1.79 -15.40
CA SER A 401 -2.68 1.46 -16.69
C SER A 401 -1.47 0.51 -16.58
N VAL A 402 -1.41 -0.29 -15.51
CA VAL A 402 -0.28 -1.16 -15.25
C VAL A 402 -0.36 -2.37 -16.17
N SER A 403 0.59 -2.49 -17.12
CA SER A 403 0.50 -3.48 -18.20
C SER A 403 1.04 -4.86 -17.82
N SER A 404 1.69 -4.99 -16.65
CA SER A 404 2.22 -6.28 -16.16
C SER A 404 2.34 -6.37 -14.63
N HIS A 405 2.37 -7.59 -14.09
CA HIS A 405 2.59 -7.86 -12.66
C HIS A 405 3.92 -7.28 -12.14
N SER A 406 5.00 -7.36 -12.93
CA SER A 406 6.30 -6.80 -12.53
C SER A 406 6.27 -5.26 -12.44
N GLU A 407 5.49 -4.60 -13.30
CA GLU A 407 5.25 -3.15 -13.23
C GLU A 407 4.39 -2.78 -12.03
N ALA A 408 3.41 -3.64 -11.68
CA ALA A 408 2.63 -3.48 -10.46
C ALA A 408 3.53 -3.54 -9.24
N LEU A 409 4.34 -4.57 -9.08
CA LEU A 409 5.27 -4.69 -7.95
C LEU A 409 6.26 -3.52 -7.88
N LYS A 410 6.74 -3.02 -9.03
CA LYS A 410 7.57 -1.80 -9.11
C LYS A 410 6.82 -0.60 -8.55
N TYR A 411 5.62 -0.34 -9.05
CA TYR A 411 4.76 0.76 -8.60
C TYR A 411 4.48 0.66 -7.09
N ILE A 412 4.19 -0.54 -6.60
CA ILE A 412 3.91 -0.82 -5.19
C ILE A 412 5.14 -0.67 -4.30
N SER A 413 6.33 -1.01 -4.79
CA SER A 413 7.56 -0.84 -4.02
C SER A 413 7.96 0.63 -3.88
N GLN A 414 7.54 1.49 -4.80
CA GLN A 414 7.84 2.93 -4.76
C GLN A 414 6.97 3.68 -3.75
N THR A 415 5.79 3.15 -3.43
CA THR A 415 4.74 3.84 -2.67
C THR A 415 3.95 2.81 -1.84
N THR A 416 3.75 3.00 -0.54
CA THR A 416 2.84 2.12 0.23
C THR A 416 1.43 2.10 -0.39
N LEU A 417 0.59 1.09 -0.11
CA LEU A 417 -0.82 1.10 -0.55
C LEU A 417 -1.51 2.41 -0.14
N GLU A 418 -1.30 2.83 1.11
CA GLU A 418 -1.70 4.14 1.58
C GLU A 418 -1.14 5.25 0.69
N GLN A 419 0.17 5.29 0.38
CA GLN A 419 0.76 6.30 -0.51
C GLN A 419 0.19 6.28 -1.94
N ARG A 420 -0.18 5.11 -2.50
CA ARG A 420 -0.83 5.02 -3.82
C ARG A 420 -2.24 5.60 -3.80
N ILE A 421 -2.99 5.27 -2.75
CA ILE A 421 -4.31 5.86 -2.49
C ILE A 421 -4.15 7.37 -2.23
N LEU A 422 -3.00 7.85 -1.74
CA LEU A 422 -2.74 9.26 -1.44
C LEU A 422 -2.24 10.08 -2.64
N GLU A 423 -1.34 9.53 -3.45
CA GLU A 423 -0.65 10.24 -4.54
C GLU A 423 -1.55 10.48 -5.77
N GLY A 424 -2.82 10.07 -5.74
CA GLY A 424 -3.85 10.48 -6.70
C GLY A 424 -3.68 9.92 -8.11
N ASN A 425 -2.82 8.92 -8.28
CA ASN A 425 -2.72 8.15 -9.50
C ASN A 425 -3.56 6.86 -9.34
N GLU A 426 -4.76 6.91 -9.93
CA GLU A 426 -5.62 5.77 -10.34
C GLU A 426 -6.87 5.46 -9.48
N ASP A 427 -7.96 5.10 -10.17
CA ASP A 427 -9.22 4.60 -9.61
C ASP A 427 -9.02 3.17 -9.08
N VAL A 428 -8.41 3.02 -7.91
CA VAL A 428 -8.13 1.70 -7.33
C VAL A 428 -9.38 1.11 -6.67
N SER A 429 -9.71 -0.12 -7.05
CA SER A 429 -10.63 -0.99 -6.32
C SER A 429 -9.82 -2.05 -5.58
N SER A 430 -10.16 -2.30 -4.32
CA SER A 430 -9.55 -3.38 -3.54
C SER A 430 -10.60 -4.22 -2.82
N VAL A 431 -10.34 -5.51 -2.65
CA VAL A 431 -11.12 -6.39 -1.79
C VAL A 431 -10.18 -7.09 -0.83
N ILE A 432 -10.41 -6.94 0.46
CA ILE A 432 -9.67 -7.62 1.53
C ILE A 432 -10.61 -8.61 2.20
N VAL A 433 -10.18 -9.85 2.36
CA VAL A 433 -10.91 -10.83 3.17
C VAL A 433 -10.00 -11.36 4.25
N SER A 434 -10.47 -11.33 5.49
CA SER A 434 -9.75 -11.86 6.64
C SER A 434 -10.50 -13.05 7.22
N LEU A 435 -9.75 -14.14 7.43
CA LEU A 435 -10.22 -15.41 7.96
C LEU A 435 -9.36 -15.82 9.15
N TYR A 436 -10.03 -16.32 10.19
CA TYR A 436 -9.39 -16.94 11.35
C TYR A 436 -9.63 -18.45 11.27
N LEU A 437 -8.56 -19.22 11.10
CA LEU A 437 -8.57 -20.68 11.07
C LEU A 437 -8.02 -21.19 12.41
N ASN A 438 -8.86 -21.92 13.14
CA ASN A 438 -8.51 -22.56 14.41
C ASN A 438 -8.07 -24.01 14.21
#